data_AF-A0A7Y0VUD4-F1
#
_entry.id   AF-A0A7Y0VUD4-F1
#
_cell.length_a   1.000
_cell.length_b   1.000
_cell.length_c   1.000
_cell.angle_alpha   90.00
_cell.angle_beta   90.00
_cell.angle_gamma   90.00
#
_symmetry.space_group_name_H-M   'P 1'
#
loop_
_entity.id
_entity.type
_entity.pdbx_description
1 polymer ?
#
loop_
_entity_poly.entity_id
_entity_poly.type
_entity_poly.pdbx_seq_one_letter_code
_entity_poly.pdbx_strand_id
1 'polypeptide(L)'
;MTTSLITRLCNVAMKPGTSMSTSLITTRRICRIFVQRLDSILAERRAIRREAGKLRHYLPFTTAKIYEIQQRATEHRRTEWEDVRTVLAAFGRSLVRDTEGLANGLGFDRLCDLLAVNIVERETARKDGLADLADLVFAYALEESATRRGQACNDGPLFNACQLATANFLKECPAHLLPDPFAPGAPFGPKLPPTLSIVGK
;
A
#
# COMPACT_ATOMS: atom_id res chain seq x y z
N MET A 1 3.63 -21.45 -9.44
CA MET A 1 3.51 -22.02 -8.09
C MET A 1 2.73 -21.14 -7.09
N THR A 2 2.66 -19.82 -7.28
CA THR A 2 1.99 -18.86 -6.39
C THR A 2 0.46 -18.98 -6.30
N THR A 3 -0.24 -19.27 -7.40
CA THR A 3 -1.71 -19.40 -7.42
C THR A 3 -2.19 -20.50 -6.47
N SER A 4 -1.51 -21.66 -6.46
CA SER A 4 -1.87 -22.78 -5.58
C SER A 4 -1.70 -22.46 -4.09
N LEU A 5 -0.77 -21.57 -3.74
CA LEU A 5 -0.53 -21.14 -2.37
C LEU A 5 -1.60 -20.15 -1.92
N ILE A 6 -1.93 -19.16 -2.76
CA ILE A 6 -2.97 -18.18 -2.46
C ILE A 6 -4.31 -18.88 -2.27
N THR A 7 -4.70 -19.80 -3.15
CA THR A 7 -5.94 -20.57 -3.00
C THR A 7 -5.98 -21.35 -1.69
N ARG A 8 -4.86 -21.97 -1.28
CA ARG A 8 -4.78 -22.65 0.03
C ARG A 8 -4.92 -21.67 1.20
N LEU A 9 -4.29 -20.50 1.14
CA LEU A 9 -4.38 -19.49 2.18
C LEU A 9 -5.81 -18.94 2.29
N CYS A 10 -6.48 -18.67 1.17
CA CYS A 10 -7.90 -18.29 1.16
C CYS A 10 -8.77 -19.40 1.76
N ASN A 11 -8.52 -20.67 1.43
CA ASN A 11 -9.25 -21.79 2.02
C ASN A 11 -9.02 -21.91 3.53
N VAL A 12 -7.85 -21.52 4.05
CA VAL A 12 -7.62 -21.45 5.50
C VAL A 12 -8.39 -20.29 6.11
N ALA A 13 -8.36 -19.10 5.49
CA ALA A 13 -9.07 -17.91 5.99
C ALA A 13 -10.59 -18.09 5.99
N MET A 14 -11.15 -18.75 4.98
CA MET A 14 -12.60 -18.94 4.80
C MET A 14 -13.18 -20.13 5.58
N LYS A 15 -12.36 -20.91 6.31
CA LYS A 15 -12.90 -22.01 7.11
C LYS A 15 -13.81 -21.47 8.21
N PRO A 16 -14.99 -22.07 8.45
CA PRO A 16 -15.84 -21.67 9.56
C PRO A 16 -15.13 -21.89 10.89
N GLY A 17 -15.21 -20.92 11.79
CA GLY A 17 -14.53 -20.99 13.11
C GLY A 17 -13.03 -20.68 13.07
N THR A 18 -12.51 -20.14 11.98
CA THR A 18 -11.11 -19.68 11.93
C THR A 18 -10.87 -18.57 12.94
N SER A 19 -9.85 -18.74 13.79
CA SER A 19 -9.47 -17.70 14.75
C SER A 19 -9.08 -16.40 14.05
N MET A 20 -9.38 -15.25 14.67
CA MET A 20 -8.98 -13.93 14.18
C MET A 20 -7.45 -13.80 14.01
N SER A 21 -6.68 -14.47 14.89
CA SER A 21 -5.22 -14.52 14.75
C SER A 21 -4.81 -15.20 13.43
N THR A 22 -5.47 -16.31 13.10
CA THR A 22 -5.21 -17.02 11.83
C THR A 22 -5.66 -16.18 10.65
N SER A 23 -6.83 -15.53 10.71
CA SER A 23 -7.30 -14.61 9.66
C SER A 23 -6.23 -13.55 9.36
N LEU A 24 -5.80 -12.80 10.39
CA LEU A 24 -4.80 -11.74 10.21
C LEU A 24 -3.46 -12.26 9.67
N ILE A 25 -2.96 -13.39 10.17
CA ILE A 25 -1.72 -14.01 9.66
C ILE A 25 -1.87 -14.38 8.18
N THR A 26 -2.99 -15.00 7.80
CA THR A 26 -3.23 -15.40 6.41
C THR A 26 -3.39 -14.20 5.49
N THR A 27 -4.15 -13.18 5.90
CA THR A 27 -4.32 -11.92 5.16
C THR A 27 -2.99 -11.24 4.94
N ARG A 28 -2.16 -11.10 5.98
CA ARG A 28 -0.81 -10.53 5.87
C ARG A 28 0.08 -11.31 4.89
N ARG A 29 0.00 -12.64 4.90
CA ARG A 29 0.77 -13.48 3.97
C ARG A 29 0.27 -13.37 2.54
N ILE A 30 -1.03 -13.28 2.32
CA ILE A 30 -1.64 -13.06 1.00
C ILE A 30 -1.20 -11.70 0.46
N CYS A 31 -1.34 -10.63 1.25
CA CYS A 31 -0.90 -9.28 0.88
C CYS A 31 0.58 -9.25 0.49
N ARG A 32 1.45 -9.91 1.24
CA ARG A 32 2.89 -9.99 0.91
C ARG A 32 3.14 -10.66 -0.45
N ILE A 33 2.44 -11.77 -0.74
CA ILE A 33 2.58 -12.46 -2.03
C ILE A 33 2.12 -11.54 -3.18
N PHE A 34 1.03 -10.79 -2.99
CA PHE A 34 0.54 -9.86 -4.00
C PHE A 34 1.47 -8.67 -4.21
N VAL A 35 2.02 -8.07 -3.14
CA VAL A 35 3.02 -7.00 -3.24
C VAL A 35 4.24 -7.48 -4.03
N GLN A 36 4.80 -8.64 -3.67
CA GLN A 36 5.92 -9.25 -4.42
C GLN A 36 5.58 -9.48 -5.90
N ARG A 37 4.33 -9.82 -6.20
CA ARG A 37 3.87 -9.98 -7.59
C ARG A 37 3.83 -8.65 -8.32
N LEU A 38 3.33 -7.58 -7.69
CA LEU A 38 3.37 -6.23 -8.25
C LEU A 38 4.81 -5.78 -8.49
N ASP A 39 5.72 -6.00 -7.55
CA ASP A 39 7.14 -5.64 -7.71
C ASP A 39 7.79 -6.37 -8.89
N SER A 40 7.47 -7.65 -9.07
CA SER A 40 7.95 -8.41 -10.23
C SER A 40 7.48 -7.80 -11.56
N ILE A 41 6.21 -7.38 -11.64
CA ILE A 41 5.66 -6.72 -12.84
C ILE A 41 6.38 -5.38 -13.05
N LEU A 42 6.57 -4.58 -12.00
CA LEU A 42 7.28 -3.29 -12.11
C LEU A 42 8.73 -3.48 -12.57
N ALA A 43 9.43 -4.50 -12.07
CA ALA A 43 10.78 -4.82 -12.48
C ALA A 43 10.86 -5.20 -13.96
N GLU A 44 9.94 -6.04 -14.44
CA GLU A 44 9.81 -6.41 -15.85
C GLU A 44 9.52 -5.19 -16.73
N ARG A 45 8.53 -4.36 -16.34
CA ARG A 45 8.20 -3.11 -17.06
C ARG A 45 9.38 -2.14 -17.09
N ARG A 46 10.12 -2.03 -15.99
CA ARG A 46 11.34 -1.21 -15.91
C ARG A 46 12.44 -1.75 -16.82
N ALA A 47 12.58 -3.08 -16.94
CA ALA A 47 13.51 -3.69 -17.89
C ALA A 47 13.17 -3.31 -19.34
N ILE A 48 11.90 -3.39 -19.73
CA ILE A 48 11.44 -2.97 -21.06
C ILE A 48 11.72 -1.47 -21.29
N ARG A 49 11.41 -0.59 -20.32
CA ARG A 49 11.66 0.86 -20.44
C ARG A 49 13.14 1.23 -20.56
N ARG A 50 14.06 0.41 -20.03
CA ARG A 50 15.50 0.64 -20.20
C ARG A 50 15.94 0.55 -21.67
N GLU A 51 15.26 -0.23 -22.50
CA GLU A 51 15.52 -0.28 -23.94
C GLU A 51 15.23 1.07 -24.60
N ALA A 52 14.12 1.73 -24.23
CA ALA A 52 13.80 3.07 -24.69
C ALA A 52 14.84 4.11 -24.24
N GLY A 53 15.38 3.95 -23.02
CA GLY A 53 16.45 4.80 -22.51
C GLY A 53 17.71 4.79 -23.39
N LYS A 54 18.09 3.63 -23.92
CA LYS A 54 19.24 3.49 -24.83
C LYS A 54 19.05 4.28 -26.13
N LEU A 55 17.83 4.29 -26.66
CA LEU A 55 17.49 4.95 -27.92
C LEU A 55 17.42 6.47 -27.83
N ARG A 56 17.38 7.06 -26.63
CA ARG A 56 17.28 8.52 -26.44
C ARG A 56 18.44 9.31 -27.05
N HIS A 57 19.62 8.70 -27.18
CA HIS A 57 20.80 9.33 -27.79
C HIS A 57 20.64 9.59 -29.30
N TYR A 58 19.68 8.92 -29.95
CA TYR A 58 19.43 9.00 -31.40
C TYR A 58 18.15 9.78 -31.73
N LEU A 59 17.69 10.61 -30.80
CA LEU A 59 16.61 11.55 -31.07
C LEU A 59 17.05 12.56 -32.14
N PRO A 60 16.11 13.05 -32.97
CA PRO A 60 14.66 12.80 -32.93
C PRO A 60 14.20 11.51 -33.65
N PHE A 61 15.07 10.84 -34.40
CA PHE A 61 14.67 9.76 -35.32
C PHE A 61 14.13 8.51 -34.61
N THR A 62 14.48 8.30 -33.35
CA THR A 62 13.98 7.17 -32.54
C THR A 62 12.69 7.44 -31.77
N THR A 63 12.06 8.61 -31.94
CA THR A 63 10.88 9.02 -31.15
C THR A 63 9.74 8.00 -31.23
N ALA A 64 9.38 7.57 -32.45
CA ALA A 64 8.32 6.57 -32.65
C ALA A 64 8.66 5.25 -31.96
N LYS A 65 9.92 4.81 -32.06
CA LYS A 65 10.35 3.55 -31.45
C LYS A 65 10.36 3.61 -29.92
N ILE A 66 10.79 4.74 -29.35
CA ILE A 66 10.74 5.00 -27.91
C ILE A 66 9.29 4.92 -27.41
N TYR A 67 8.36 5.54 -28.14
CA TYR A 67 6.93 5.49 -27.81
C TYR A 67 6.37 4.06 -27.85
N GLU A 68 6.68 3.28 -28.89
CA GLU A 68 6.28 1.86 -28.98
C GLU A 68 6.78 1.05 -27.78
N ILE A 69 8.05 1.22 -27.38
CA ILE A 69 8.63 0.50 -26.24
C ILE A 69 7.94 0.92 -24.93
N GLN A 70 7.63 2.21 -24.76
CA GLN A 70 6.91 2.70 -23.60
C GLN A 70 5.49 2.15 -23.52
N GLN A 71 4.77 2.09 -24.65
CA GLN A 71 3.45 1.48 -24.74
C GLN A 71 3.52 -0.01 -24.40
N ARG A 72 4.46 -0.75 -25.00
CA ARG A 72 4.69 -2.17 -24.68
C ARG A 72 4.97 -2.38 -23.19
N ALA A 73 5.77 -1.52 -22.57
CA ALA A 73 6.04 -1.61 -21.13
C ALA A 73 4.81 -1.32 -20.28
N THR A 74 3.91 -0.43 -20.72
CA THR A 74 2.66 -0.13 -20.01
C THR A 74 1.67 -1.28 -20.13
N GLU A 75 1.55 -1.87 -21.32
CA GLU A 75 0.62 -2.96 -21.60
C GLU A 75 1.10 -4.31 -21.05
N HIS A 76 2.42 -4.47 -20.83
CA HIS A 76 3.00 -5.67 -20.26
C HIS A 76 2.30 -6.07 -18.95
N ARG A 77 1.61 -7.22 -18.98
CA ARG A 77 0.87 -7.82 -17.86
C ARG A 77 -0.12 -6.86 -17.21
N ARG A 78 -0.77 -6.01 -18.01
CA ARG A 78 -1.71 -5.01 -17.53
C ARG A 78 -2.91 -5.59 -16.80
N THR A 79 -3.57 -6.59 -17.37
CA THR A 79 -4.72 -7.24 -16.73
C THR A 79 -4.35 -7.82 -15.37
N GLU A 80 -3.26 -8.57 -15.29
CA GLU A 80 -2.80 -9.14 -14.02
C GLU A 80 -2.43 -8.06 -12.99
N TRP A 81 -1.82 -6.96 -13.43
CA TRP A 81 -1.54 -5.81 -12.58
C TRP A 81 -2.82 -5.19 -11.99
N GLU A 82 -3.86 -5.03 -12.82
CA GLU A 82 -5.16 -4.50 -12.41
C GLU A 82 -5.90 -5.46 -11.46
N ASP A 83 -5.89 -6.77 -11.75
CA ASP A 83 -6.50 -7.80 -10.92
C ASP A 83 -5.88 -7.86 -9.53
N VAL A 84 -4.54 -7.94 -9.46
CA VAL A 84 -3.81 -8.00 -8.18
C VAL A 84 -4.07 -6.74 -7.35
N ARG A 85 -4.08 -5.55 -7.99
CA ARG A 85 -4.39 -4.30 -7.30
C ARG A 85 -5.83 -4.26 -6.77
N THR A 86 -6.78 -4.78 -7.54
CA THR A 86 -8.18 -4.84 -7.13
C THR A 86 -8.36 -5.67 -5.87
N VAL A 87 -7.75 -6.86 -5.82
CA VAL A 87 -7.80 -7.74 -4.66
C VAL A 87 -7.07 -7.12 -3.46
N LEU A 88 -5.87 -6.59 -3.67
CA LEU A 88 -5.08 -5.97 -2.60
C LEU A 88 -5.80 -4.75 -2.00
N ALA A 89 -6.45 -3.93 -2.83
CA ALA A 89 -7.29 -2.82 -2.37
C ALA A 89 -8.51 -3.29 -1.58
N ALA A 90 -9.11 -4.44 -1.92
CA ALA A 90 -10.22 -5.00 -1.16
C ALA A 90 -9.80 -5.40 0.26
N PHE A 91 -8.64 -6.05 0.42
CA PHE A 91 -8.05 -6.29 1.74
C PHE A 91 -7.78 -4.99 2.49
N GLY A 92 -7.17 -3.99 1.82
CA GLY A 92 -6.92 -2.68 2.43
C GLY A 92 -8.19 -2.01 2.95
N ARG A 93 -9.29 -2.04 2.18
CA ARG A 93 -10.59 -1.49 2.61
C ARG A 93 -11.16 -2.23 3.82
N SER A 94 -11.05 -3.55 3.86
CA SER A 94 -11.49 -4.35 5.00
C SER A 94 -10.70 -4.02 6.27
N LEU A 95 -9.37 -3.87 6.15
CA LEU A 95 -8.47 -3.52 7.25
C LEU A 95 -8.71 -2.10 7.80
N VAL A 96 -8.83 -1.11 6.90
CA VAL A 96 -9.06 0.30 7.30
C VAL A 96 -10.38 0.47 8.03
N ARG A 97 -11.41 -0.30 7.66
CA ARG A 97 -12.74 -0.25 8.29
C ARG A 97 -12.91 -1.25 9.43
N ASP A 98 -11.88 -2.03 9.73
CA ASP A 98 -11.90 -3.18 10.63
C ASP A 98 -13.20 -4.02 10.52
N THR A 99 -13.56 -4.41 9.28
CA THR A 99 -14.88 -5.05 9.02
C THR A 99 -15.05 -6.39 9.74
N GLU A 100 -13.95 -7.03 10.12
CA GLU A 100 -13.91 -8.29 10.84
C GLU A 100 -13.84 -8.12 12.37
N GLY A 101 -13.73 -6.89 12.87
CA GLY A 101 -13.59 -6.58 14.30
C GLY A 101 -12.31 -7.14 14.91
N LEU A 102 -11.21 -7.16 14.14
CA LEU A 102 -9.91 -7.69 14.56
C LEU A 102 -9.33 -6.90 15.72
N ALA A 103 -9.52 -5.58 15.75
CA ALA A 103 -8.96 -4.74 16.81
C ALA A 103 -9.52 -5.13 18.18
N ASN A 104 -10.86 -5.17 18.27
CA ASN A 104 -11.57 -5.54 19.50
C ASN A 104 -11.39 -7.02 19.85
N GLY A 105 -11.44 -7.91 18.86
CA GLY A 105 -11.43 -9.35 19.11
C GLY A 105 -10.06 -9.93 19.47
N LEU A 106 -8.96 -9.30 19.05
CA LEU A 106 -7.60 -9.70 19.42
C LEU A 106 -7.06 -8.91 20.61
N GLY A 107 -7.43 -7.63 20.72
CA GLY A 107 -6.84 -6.70 21.68
C GLY A 107 -5.45 -6.22 21.25
N PHE A 108 -5.02 -5.10 21.84
CA PHE A 108 -3.81 -4.37 21.45
C PHE A 108 -2.54 -5.22 21.46
N ASP A 109 -2.23 -5.90 22.57
CA ASP A 109 -0.97 -6.64 22.70
C ASP A 109 -0.87 -7.77 21.67
N ARG A 110 -1.98 -8.47 21.43
CA ARG A 110 -2.02 -9.54 20.44
C ARG A 110 -1.89 -9.02 19.02
N LEU A 111 -2.51 -7.87 18.71
CA LEU A 111 -2.30 -7.20 17.42
C LEU A 111 -0.84 -6.84 17.23
N CYS A 112 -0.20 -6.21 18.22
CA CYS A 112 1.22 -5.84 18.14
C CYS A 112 2.12 -7.06 17.96
N ASP A 113 1.82 -8.21 18.58
CA ASP A 113 2.54 -9.45 18.36
C ASP A 113 2.38 -9.98 16.93
N LEU A 114 1.14 -10.05 16.45
CA LEU A 114 0.83 -10.54 15.11
C LEU A 114 1.31 -9.61 14.00
N LEU A 115 1.43 -8.31 14.29
CA LEU A 115 2.03 -7.28 13.45
C LEU A 115 3.53 -7.13 13.70
N ALA A 116 4.18 -7.96 14.52
CA ALA A 116 5.63 -7.87 14.79
C ALA A 116 6.13 -6.43 15.11
N VAL A 117 5.34 -5.67 15.88
CA VAL A 117 5.65 -4.30 16.31
C VAL A 117 6.76 -4.34 17.35
N ASN A 118 7.79 -3.51 17.16
CA ASN A 118 8.90 -3.37 18.10
C ASN A 118 8.41 -2.93 19.49
N ILE A 119 9.07 -3.41 20.56
CA ILE A 119 8.72 -3.11 21.95
C ILE A 119 8.69 -1.59 22.22
N VAL A 120 9.66 -0.82 21.71
CA VAL A 120 9.73 0.63 21.95
C VAL A 120 8.52 1.33 21.33
N GLU A 121 8.18 1.00 20.09
CA GLU A 121 7.03 1.59 19.40
C GLU A 121 5.70 1.11 19.96
N ARG A 122 5.65 -0.13 20.48
CA ARG A 122 4.49 -0.65 21.19
C ARG A 122 4.19 0.18 22.43
N GLU A 123 5.22 0.52 23.21
CA GLU A 123 5.04 1.39 24.39
C GLU A 123 4.62 2.81 24.00
N THR A 124 5.18 3.36 22.91
CA THR A 124 4.74 4.66 22.37
C THR A 124 3.28 4.60 21.93
N ALA A 125 2.91 3.61 21.12
CA ALA A 125 1.54 3.41 20.65
C ALA A 125 0.56 3.25 21.82
N ARG A 126 0.96 2.55 22.89
CA ARG A 126 0.14 2.42 24.10
C ARG A 126 -0.07 3.77 24.81
N LYS A 127 0.99 4.59 24.93
CA LYS A 127 0.91 5.94 25.52
C LYS A 127 0.03 6.87 24.69
N ASP A 128 0.10 6.74 23.37
CA ASP A 128 -0.70 7.52 22.42
C ASP A 128 -2.14 7.01 22.29
N GLY A 129 -2.48 5.91 22.99
CA GLY A 129 -3.84 5.35 23.00
C GLY A 129 -4.24 4.68 21.69
N LEU A 130 -3.27 4.27 20.87
CA LEU A 130 -3.55 3.61 19.59
C LEU A 130 -4.11 2.20 19.84
N ALA A 131 -5.36 1.97 19.45
CA ALA A 131 -6.01 0.66 19.57
C ALA A 131 -6.49 0.10 18.22
N ASP A 132 -6.63 0.97 17.22
CA ASP A 132 -7.23 0.63 15.94
C ASP A 132 -6.22 0.01 14.98
N LEU A 133 -6.67 -0.99 14.22
CA LEU A 133 -5.82 -1.68 13.24
C LEU A 133 -5.32 -0.73 12.15
N ALA A 134 -6.17 0.21 11.71
CA ALA A 134 -5.82 1.21 10.72
C ALA A 134 -4.71 2.14 11.21
N ASP A 135 -4.74 2.53 12.48
CA ASP A 135 -3.72 3.39 13.08
C ASP A 135 -2.38 2.67 13.12
N LEU A 136 -2.36 1.44 13.66
CA LEU A 136 -1.14 0.65 13.79
C LEU A 136 -0.52 0.32 12.42
N VAL A 137 -1.33 -0.05 11.43
CA VAL A 137 -0.84 -0.54 10.14
C VAL A 137 -0.60 0.58 9.13
N PHE A 138 -1.45 1.59 9.08
CA PHE A 138 -1.45 2.60 8.01
C PHE A 138 -1.02 3.98 8.48
N ALA A 139 -1.63 4.52 9.54
CA ALA A 139 -1.31 5.88 10.01
C ALA A 139 0.11 5.97 10.57
N TYR A 140 0.49 5.00 11.41
CA TYR A 140 1.81 4.93 12.05
C TYR A 140 2.74 3.89 11.42
N ALA A 141 2.23 3.04 10.52
CA ALA A 141 3.01 2.08 9.74
C ALA A 141 3.93 1.16 10.56
N LEU A 142 3.44 0.68 11.70
CA LEU A 142 4.20 -0.11 12.68
C LEU A 142 4.42 -1.57 12.26
N GLU A 143 3.81 -2.02 11.17
CA GLU A 143 3.64 -3.44 10.80
C GLU A 143 4.89 -4.37 10.78
N GLU A 144 6.13 -3.97 10.73
CA GLU A 144 7.28 -4.91 10.87
C GLU A 144 8.42 -4.10 11.42
N SER A 145 8.10 -3.19 12.31
CA SER A 145 9.03 -2.16 12.71
C SER A 145 10.27 -2.73 13.41
N ALA A 146 10.15 -3.92 14.00
CA ALA A 146 11.28 -4.69 14.50
C ALA A 146 12.34 -4.96 13.40
N THR A 147 11.93 -5.24 12.17
CA THR A 147 12.83 -5.56 11.04
C THR A 147 13.07 -4.38 10.10
N ARG A 148 12.25 -3.32 10.17
CA ARG A 148 12.32 -2.16 9.25
C ARG A 148 13.07 -0.94 9.80
N ARG A 149 13.67 -1.04 10.99
CA ARG A 149 14.41 0.08 11.60
C ARG A 149 15.49 0.61 10.63
N GLY A 150 15.38 1.89 10.25
CA GLY A 150 16.32 2.56 9.34
C GLY A 150 15.95 2.55 7.85
N GLN A 151 14.77 2.01 7.48
CA GLN A 151 14.26 2.14 6.12
C GLN A 151 13.63 3.53 5.90
N ALA A 152 13.85 4.10 4.71
CA ALA A 152 13.36 5.43 4.36
C ALA A 152 11.86 5.46 4.01
N CYS A 153 11.26 4.31 3.70
CA CYS A 153 9.86 4.20 3.30
C CYS A 153 9.21 2.98 3.94
N ASN A 154 7.91 3.11 4.22
CA ASN A 154 7.08 2.01 4.69
C ASN A 154 6.72 1.10 3.52
N ASP A 155 6.95 -0.21 3.70
CA ASP A 155 6.69 -1.24 2.69
C ASP A 155 6.08 -2.50 3.33
N GLY A 156 5.34 -2.30 4.43
CA GLY A 156 4.60 -3.38 5.08
C GLY A 156 3.51 -3.93 4.15
N PRO A 157 3.28 -5.25 4.11
CA PRO A 157 2.31 -5.81 3.17
C PRO A 157 0.87 -5.37 3.44
N LEU A 158 0.46 -5.21 4.70
CA LEU A 158 -0.83 -4.61 5.05
C LEU A 158 -0.82 -3.09 4.84
N PHE A 159 0.29 -2.41 5.15
CA PHE A 159 0.45 -0.98 4.85
C PHE A 159 0.20 -0.69 3.36
N ASN A 160 0.83 -1.45 2.46
CA ASN A 160 0.67 -1.31 1.02
C ASN A 160 -0.77 -1.56 0.56
N ALA A 161 -1.47 -2.51 1.19
CA ALA A 161 -2.88 -2.77 0.92
C ALA A 161 -3.75 -1.56 1.33
N CYS A 162 -3.56 -1.04 2.53
CA CYS A 162 -4.26 0.15 3.02
C CYS A 162 -3.95 1.39 2.17
N GLN A 163 -2.69 1.61 1.81
CA GLN A 163 -2.28 2.71 0.94
C GLN A 163 -2.97 2.64 -0.42
N LEU A 164 -3.06 1.44 -1.01
CA LEU A 164 -3.74 1.23 -2.27
C LEU A 164 -5.26 1.47 -2.16
N ALA A 165 -5.88 1.00 -1.08
CA ALA A 165 -7.30 1.23 -0.81
C ALA A 165 -7.59 2.73 -0.66
N THR A 166 -6.78 3.45 0.11
CA THR A 166 -6.89 4.91 0.30
C THR A 166 -6.67 5.66 -1.00
N ALA A 167 -5.67 5.29 -1.81
CA ALA A 167 -5.43 5.90 -3.11
C ALA A 167 -6.62 5.71 -4.07
N ASN A 168 -7.23 4.52 -4.07
CA ASN A 168 -8.44 4.28 -4.86
C ASN A 168 -9.61 5.11 -4.35
N PHE A 169 -9.81 5.18 -3.02
CA PHE A 169 -10.84 6.04 -2.43
C PHE A 169 -10.66 7.51 -2.85
N LEU A 170 -9.45 8.06 -2.75
CA LEU A 170 -9.16 9.44 -3.16
C LEU A 170 -9.43 9.69 -4.65
N LYS A 171 -9.20 8.68 -5.50
CA LYS A 171 -9.42 8.77 -6.94
C LYS A 171 -10.90 8.66 -7.33
N GLU A 172 -11.66 7.82 -6.64
CA GLU A 172 -13.05 7.49 -6.95
C GLU A 172 -14.05 8.39 -6.22
N CYS A 173 -13.66 8.94 -5.06
CA CYS A 173 -14.50 9.82 -4.27
C CYS A 173 -14.70 11.16 -5.01
N PRO A 174 -15.95 11.61 -5.21
CA PRO A 174 -16.22 12.93 -5.76
C PRO A 174 -15.51 14.03 -4.96
N ALA A 175 -14.92 15.00 -5.65
CA ALA A 175 -14.08 16.04 -5.03
C ALA A 175 -14.79 16.81 -3.90
N HIS A 176 -16.11 16.98 -3.98
CA HIS A 176 -16.90 17.69 -2.97
C HIS A 176 -17.17 16.88 -1.69
N LEU A 177 -16.92 15.56 -1.70
CA LEU A 177 -17.03 14.68 -0.54
C LEU A 177 -15.67 14.40 0.11
N LEU A 178 -14.57 14.83 -0.51
CA LEU A 178 -13.26 14.73 0.08
C LEU A 178 -13.12 15.75 1.22
N PRO A 179 -12.56 15.35 2.37
CA PRO A 179 -12.23 16.30 3.43
C PRO A 179 -11.28 17.37 2.91
N ASP A 180 -11.53 18.65 3.22
CA ASP A 180 -10.58 19.73 2.90
C ASP A 180 -9.36 19.59 3.82
N PRO A 181 -8.17 19.24 3.28
CA PRO A 181 -7.01 19.04 4.11
C PRO A 181 -6.44 20.35 4.68
N PHE A 182 -6.98 21.51 4.24
CA PHE A 182 -6.60 22.84 4.73
C PHE A 182 -7.66 23.51 5.61
N ALA A 183 -8.75 22.81 5.94
CA ALA A 183 -9.74 23.32 6.89
C ALA A 183 -9.11 23.56 8.29
N PRO A 184 -9.70 24.41 9.14
CA PRO A 184 -9.24 24.58 10.50
C PRO A 184 -9.15 23.24 11.25
N GLY A 185 -7.97 22.93 11.82
CA GLY A 185 -7.71 21.66 12.50
C GLY A 185 -7.39 20.48 11.57
N ALA A 186 -7.39 20.69 10.25
CA ALA A 186 -7.00 19.68 9.28
C ALA A 186 -5.46 19.55 9.17
N PRO A 187 -4.95 18.45 8.60
CA PRO A 187 -3.53 18.07 8.70
C PRO A 187 -2.55 19.09 8.11
N PHE A 188 -2.95 19.86 7.09
CA PHE A 188 -2.05 20.82 6.43
C PHE A 188 -2.22 22.24 6.96
N GLY A 189 -3.16 22.48 7.88
CA GLY A 189 -3.45 23.80 8.39
C GLY A 189 -3.97 24.75 7.30
N PRO A 190 -4.04 26.06 7.57
CA PRO A 190 -4.55 27.03 6.59
C PRO A 190 -3.66 27.07 5.34
N LYS A 191 -4.28 27.25 4.17
CA LYS A 191 -3.54 27.45 2.91
C LYS A 191 -2.56 28.62 3.07
N LEU A 192 -1.28 28.33 2.88
CA LEU A 192 -0.25 29.36 2.86
C LEU A 192 -0.48 30.27 1.64
N PRO A 193 -0.37 31.61 1.81
CA PRO A 193 -0.44 32.51 0.67
C PRO A 193 0.71 32.19 -0.31
N PRO A 194 0.48 32.26 -1.63
CA PRO A 194 1.52 31.97 -2.62
C PRO A 194 2.71 32.91 -2.41
N THR A 195 3.91 32.35 -2.26
CA THR A 195 5.14 33.13 -2.20
C THR A 195 5.47 33.63 -3.61
N LEU A 196 5.18 34.89 -3.89
CA LEU A 196 5.56 35.53 -5.15
C LEU A 196 7.07 35.80 -5.13
N SER A 197 7.86 34.95 -5.79
CA SER A 197 9.26 35.24 -6.09
C SER A 197 9.37 35.83 -7.50
N ILE A 198 9.98 37.01 -7.63
CA ILE A 198 10.36 37.55 -8.94
C ILE A 198 11.51 36.68 -9.47
N VAL A 199 11.25 35.92 -10.54
CA VAL A 199 12.30 35.25 -11.30
C VAL A 199 13.02 36.36 -12.10
N GLY A 200 14.20 36.77 -11.63
CA GLY A 200 15.05 37.72 -12.33
C GLY A 200 15.46 37.17 -13.70
N LYS A 201 15.49 38.07 -14.70
CA LYS A 201 15.94 37.78 -16.07
C LYS A 201 17.44 37.52 -16.14
#